data_AF-A0A7Y0G0C3-F1
#
_entry.id   AF-A0A7Y0G0C3-F1
#
_cell.length_a   1.000
_cell.length_b   1.000
_cell.length_c   1.000
_cell.angle_alpha   90.00
_cell.angle_beta   90.00
_cell.angle_gamma   90.00
#
_symmetry.space_group_name_H-M   'P 1'
#
loop_
_entity.id
_entity.type
_entity.pdbx_description
1 polymer ?
#
loop_
_entity_poly.entity_id
_entity_poly.type
_entity_poly.pdbx_seq_one_letter_code
_entity_poly.pdbx_strand_id
1 'polypeptide(L)'
;MTINEIEKAAERLAKLQAQAEKLSAPLADAQAQLEAAQEAEATRRAERGAVYDRQFADTWQTRAEEAAHSGDDAHERFIKALSAEPWFAAYVEYRAARYRRGHVLTEAQRAQRSIGKPNTVPEQRWYDAEILDAIQRAVEKQAAELGAQFAKELTQAREDHVSRKD
;
A
#
# COMPACT_ATOMS: atom_id res chain seq x y z
N MET A 1 -5.36 44.91 -59.86
CA MET A 1 -4.47 43.73 -59.81
C MET A 1 -3.97 43.49 -61.22
N THR A 2 -2.73 43.86 -61.48
CA THR A 2 -2.10 43.67 -62.78
C THR A 2 -1.54 42.25 -62.86
N ILE A 3 -1.50 41.68 -64.07
CA ILE A 3 -1.07 40.30 -64.38
C ILE A 3 0.24 39.90 -63.66
N ASN A 4 1.12 40.87 -63.42
CA ASN A 4 2.41 40.73 -62.72
C ASN A 4 2.30 40.36 -61.23
N GLU A 5 1.23 40.76 -60.53
CA GLU A 5 0.99 40.36 -59.13
C GLU A 5 0.53 38.90 -59.02
N ILE A 6 -0.23 38.43 -60.01
CA ILE A 6 -0.73 37.05 -60.08
C ILE A 6 0.42 36.08 -60.40
N GLU A 7 1.33 36.46 -61.31
CA GLU A 7 2.54 35.68 -61.61
C GLU A 7 3.48 35.57 -60.39
N LYS A 8 3.72 36.67 -59.67
CA LYS A 8 4.52 36.64 -58.43
C LYS A 8 3.88 35.81 -57.32
N ALA A 9 2.55 35.81 -57.22
CA ALA A 9 1.84 34.96 -56.28
C ALA A 9 1.96 33.48 -56.65
N ALA A 10 1.86 33.14 -57.94
CA ALA A 10 2.04 31.78 -58.46
C ALA A 10 3.47 31.26 -58.22
N GLU A 11 4.50 32.08 -58.45
CA GLU A 11 5.89 31.72 -58.14
C GLU A 11 6.11 31.48 -56.64
N ARG A 12 5.52 32.30 -55.77
CA ARG A 12 5.60 32.09 -54.31
C ARG A 12 4.90 30.80 -53.88
N LEU A 13 3.76 30.49 -54.48
CA LEU A 13 2.99 29.28 -54.19
C LEU A 13 3.73 28.02 -54.64
N ALA A 14 4.32 28.03 -55.84
CA ALA A 14 5.17 26.96 -56.33
C ALA A 14 6.42 26.75 -55.46
N LYS A 15 7.02 27.85 -54.99
CA LYS A 15 8.19 27.79 -54.09
C LYS A 15 7.84 27.24 -52.70
N LEU A 16 6.66 27.58 -52.18
CA LEU A 16 6.14 27.02 -50.92
C LEU A 16 5.77 25.54 -51.07
N GLN A 17 5.17 25.13 -52.20
CA GLN A 17 4.91 23.72 -52.51
C GLN A 17 6.21 22.92 -52.59
N ALA A 18 7.23 23.42 -53.29
CA ALA A 18 8.53 22.77 -53.37
C ALA A 18 9.22 22.67 -51.99
N GLN A 19 9.05 23.68 -51.12
CA GLN A 19 9.55 23.63 -49.74
C GLN A 19 8.76 22.62 -48.87
N ALA A 20 7.45 22.53 -49.04
CA ALA A 20 6.61 21.57 -48.34
C ALA A 20 6.92 20.13 -48.77
N GLU A 21 7.07 19.88 -50.07
CA GLU A 21 7.48 18.58 -50.61
C GLU A 21 8.87 18.18 -50.12
N LYS A 22 9.83 19.13 -50.12
CA LYS A 22 11.19 18.89 -49.61
C LYS A 22 11.22 18.50 -48.13
N LEU A 23 10.29 19.00 -47.32
CA LEU A 23 10.20 18.67 -45.89
C LEU A 23 9.33 17.44 -45.60
N SER A 24 8.44 17.06 -46.51
CA SER A 24 7.51 15.93 -46.32
C SER A 24 8.20 14.58 -46.15
N ALA A 25 9.20 14.27 -46.99
CA ALA A 25 9.94 13.01 -46.91
C ALA A 25 10.85 12.92 -45.66
N PRO A 26 11.61 13.97 -45.27
CA PRO A 26 12.33 13.99 -43.99
C PRO A 26 11.43 13.88 -42.76
N LEU A 27 10.22 14.46 -42.80
CA LEU A 27 9.25 14.33 -41.70
C LEU A 27 8.73 12.89 -41.57
N ALA A 28 8.40 12.26 -42.69
CA ALA A 28 7.97 10.86 -42.72
C ALA A 28 9.07 9.92 -42.24
N ASP A 29 10.32 10.14 -42.66
CA ASP A 29 11.49 9.38 -42.20
C ASP A 29 11.75 9.59 -40.70
N ALA A 30 11.66 10.83 -40.20
CA ALA A 30 11.80 11.12 -38.78
C ALA A 30 10.66 10.50 -37.93
N GLN A 31 9.43 10.46 -38.44
CA GLN A 31 8.31 9.76 -37.80
C GLN A 31 8.54 8.25 -37.75
N ALA A 32 8.96 7.64 -38.86
CA ALA A 32 9.29 6.21 -38.90
C ALA A 32 10.45 5.85 -37.95
N GLN A 33 11.48 6.71 -37.85
CA GLN A 33 12.57 6.54 -36.90
C GLN A 33 12.11 6.69 -35.44
N LEU A 34 11.18 7.61 -35.16
CA LEU A 34 10.60 7.78 -33.84
C LEU A 34 9.75 6.55 -33.44
N GLU A 35 8.92 6.06 -34.34
CA GLU A 35 8.10 4.86 -34.13
C GLU A 35 9.00 3.64 -33.87
N ALA A 36 10.01 3.41 -34.70
CA ALA A 36 10.98 2.33 -34.51
C ALA A 36 11.75 2.47 -33.18
N ALA A 37 12.11 3.69 -32.79
CA ALA A 37 12.78 3.95 -31.51
C ALA A 37 11.86 3.70 -30.31
N GLN A 38 10.57 4.04 -30.43
CA GLN A 38 9.55 3.77 -29.41
C GLN A 38 9.30 2.26 -29.25
N GLU A 39 9.19 1.51 -30.35
CA GLU A 39 9.04 0.06 -30.33
C GLU A 39 10.27 -0.64 -29.70
N ALA A 40 11.47 -0.18 -30.07
CA ALA A 40 12.71 -0.69 -29.50
C ALA A 40 12.87 -0.36 -28.00
N GLU A 41 12.32 0.76 -27.53
CA GLU A 41 12.30 1.11 -26.10
C GLU A 41 11.26 0.28 -25.34
N ALA A 42 10.07 0.10 -25.90
CA ALA A 42 9.03 -0.76 -25.34
C ALA A 42 9.51 -2.20 -25.16
N THR A 43 10.24 -2.73 -26.16
CA THR A 43 10.85 -4.06 -26.09
C THR A 43 11.87 -4.15 -24.95
N ARG A 44 12.79 -3.18 -24.85
CA ARG A 44 13.79 -3.13 -23.75
C ARG A 44 13.14 -3.00 -22.38
N ARG A 45 12.06 -2.23 -22.25
CA ARG A 45 11.27 -2.15 -21.02
C ARG A 45 10.63 -3.48 -20.65
N ALA A 46 10.06 -4.19 -21.63
CA ALA A 46 9.46 -5.50 -21.40
C ALA A 46 10.50 -6.52 -20.92
N GLU A 47 11.70 -6.51 -21.52
CA GLU A 47 12.81 -7.36 -21.10
C GLU A 47 13.26 -7.06 -19.67
N ARG A 48 13.45 -5.77 -19.32
CA ARG A 48 13.77 -5.37 -17.93
C ARG A 48 12.66 -5.76 -16.95
N GLY A 49 11.40 -5.62 -17.36
CA GLY A 49 10.24 -6.07 -16.58
C GLY A 49 10.30 -7.57 -16.30
N ALA A 50 10.58 -8.39 -17.31
CA ALA A 50 10.69 -9.84 -17.14
C ALA A 50 11.85 -10.24 -16.21
N VAL A 51 12.96 -9.50 -16.22
CA VAL A 51 14.07 -9.70 -15.27
C VAL A 51 13.65 -9.38 -13.85
N TYR A 52 13.01 -8.22 -13.63
CA TYR A 52 12.49 -7.84 -12.32
C TYR A 52 11.49 -8.87 -11.80
N ASP A 53 10.50 -9.24 -12.62
CA ASP A 53 9.43 -10.16 -12.23
C ASP A 53 10.00 -11.53 -11.84
N ARG A 54 11.05 -12.01 -12.53
CA ARG A 54 11.76 -13.24 -12.16
C ARG A 54 12.51 -13.10 -10.83
N GLN A 55 13.28 -12.03 -10.65
CA GLN A 55 13.99 -11.76 -9.39
C GLN A 55 13.03 -11.62 -8.20
N PHE A 56 11.89 -10.96 -8.41
CA PHE A 56 10.86 -10.81 -7.40
C PHE A 56 10.22 -12.18 -7.08
N ALA A 57 9.91 -12.99 -8.10
CA ALA A 57 9.40 -14.35 -7.91
C ALA A 57 10.39 -15.27 -7.16
N ASP A 58 11.69 -15.05 -7.30
CA ASP A 58 12.71 -15.83 -6.58
C ASP A 58 12.88 -15.37 -5.11
N THR A 59 12.47 -14.13 -4.77
CA THR A 59 12.74 -13.51 -3.46
C THR A 59 11.51 -13.11 -2.66
N TRP A 60 10.29 -13.31 -3.19
CA TRP A 60 9.07 -12.83 -2.55
C TRP A 60 8.83 -13.42 -1.17
N GLN A 61 9.21 -14.68 -0.93
CA GLN A 61 9.00 -15.34 0.36
C GLN A 61 9.82 -14.67 1.46
N THR A 62 11.11 -14.44 1.22
CA THR A 62 11.97 -13.72 2.15
C THR A 62 11.48 -12.30 2.39
N ARG A 63 11.07 -11.59 1.34
CA ARG A 63 10.52 -10.22 1.48
C ARG A 63 9.21 -10.21 2.27
N ALA A 64 8.36 -11.22 2.09
CA ALA A 64 7.11 -11.36 2.83
C ALA A 64 7.37 -11.69 4.30
N GLU A 65 8.36 -12.53 4.59
CA GLU A 65 8.79 -12.86 5.95
C GLU A 65 9.39 -11.63 6.65
N GLU A 66 10.29 -10.91 5.99
CA GLU A 66 10.83 -9.64 6.47
C GLU A 66 9.71 -8.61 6.74
N ALA A 67 8.75 -8.48 5.82
CA ALA A 67 7.61 -7.59 6.01
C ALA A 67 6.72 -8.01 7.19
N ALA A 68 6.48 -9.32 7.38
CA ALA A 68 5.69 -9.85 8.49
C ALA A 68 6.35 -9.56 9.85
N HIS A 69 7.68 -9.60 9.91
CA HIS A 69 8.46 -9.34 11.13
C HIS A 69 8.89 -7.89 11.31
N SER A 70 8.73 -7.04 10.28
CA SER A 70 9.14 -5.62 10.33
C SER A 70 8.51 -4.81 11.48
N GLY A 71 7.37 -5.29 12.00
CA GLY A 71 6.64 -4.69 13.10
C GLY A 71 7.03 -5.17 14.50
N ASP A 72 7.85 -6.21 14.64
CA ASP A 72 8.08 -6.89 15.93
C ASP A 72 8.69 -5.92 16.97
N ASP A 73 9.74 -5.18 16.59
CA ASP A 73 10.34 -4.16 17.45
C ASP A 73 9.38 -3.00 17.79
N ALA A 74 8.49 -2.65 16.86
CA ALA A 74 7.47 -1.62 17.11
C ALA A 74 6.41 -2.12 18.08
N HIS A 75 6.00 -3.38 17.95
CA HIS A 75 5.09 -4.06 18.86
C HIS A 75 5.68 -4.14 20.28
N GLU A 76 6.93 -4.57 20.43
CA GLU A 76 7.60 -4.61 21.74
C GLU A 76 7.64 -3.23 22.41
N ARG A 77 8.03 -2.19 21.65
CA ARG A 77 8.05 -0.80 22.15
C ARG A 77 6.64 -0.32 22.52
N PHE A 78 5.63 -0.66 21.72
CA PHE A 78 4.24 -0.31 22.00
C PHE A 78 3.77 -0.94 23.32
N ILE A 79 3.98 -2.24 23.51
CA ILE A 79 3.58 -2.93 24.75
C ILE A 79 4.29 -2.34 25.96
N LYS A 80 5.60 -2.06 25.85
CA LYS A 80 6.36 -1.40 26.91
C LYS A 80 5.80 -0.03 27.25
N ALA A 81 5.52 0.81 26.24
CA ALA A 81 4.94 2.13 26.42
C ALA A 81 3.53 2.05 27.04
N LEU A 82 2.67 1.20 26.50
CA LEU A 82 1.31 0.98 26.99
C LEU A 82 1.29 0.55 28.46
N SER A 83 2.21 -0.33 28.86
CA SER A 83 2.33 -0.78 30.25
C SER A 83 2.73 0.32 31.23
N ALA A 84 3.38 1.39 30.75
CA ALA A 84 3.77 2.54 31.56
C ALA A 84 2.64 3.58 31.70
N GLU A 85 1.56 3.46 30.91
CA GLU A 85 0.46 4.41 30.91
C GLU A 85 -0.45 4.23 32.13
N PRO A 86 -0.69 5.28 32.94
CA PRO A 86 -1.51 5.17 34.16
C PRO A 86 -2.95 4.73 33.89
N TRP A 87 -3.55 5.18 32.78
CA TRP A 87 -4.92 4.78 32.42
C TRP A 87 -5.02 3.30 32.09
N PHE A 88 -3.98 2.74 31.45
CA PHE A 88 -3.93 1.33 31.08
C PHE A 88 -3.72 0.47 32.33
N ALA A 89 -2.83 0.88 33.24
CA ALA A 89 -2.64 0.22 34.53
C ALA A 89 -3.96 0.17 35.33
N ALA A 90 -4.68 1.29 35.45
CA ALA A 90 -5.98 1.33 36.11
C ALA A 90 -7.03 0.44 35.43
N TYR A 91 -7.03 0.38 34.10
CA TYR A 91 -7.90 -0.51 33.34
C TYR A 91 -7.57 -1.99 33.60
N VAL A 92 -6.28 -2.36 33.62
CA VAL A 92 -5.82 -3.72 33.96
C VAL A 92 -6.23 -4.09 35.38
N GLU A 93 -6.07 -3.20 36.36
CA GLU A 93 -6.50 -3.44 37.75
C GLU A 93 -8.02 -3.69 37.85
N TYR A 94 -8.80 -2.88 37.14
CA TYR A 94 -10.24 -3.06 37.04
C TYR A 94 -10.60 -4.41 36.40
N ARG A 95 -9.92 -4.79 35.31
CA ARG A 95 -10.09 -6.12 34.68
C ARG A 95 -9.67 -7.25 35.62
N ALA A 96 -8.58 -7.11 36.35
CA ALA A 96 -8.09 -8.07 37.34
C ALA A 96 -9.10 -8.26 38.50
N ALA A 97 -9.76 -7.18 38.95
CA ALA A 97 -10.84 -7.28 39.94
C ALA A 97 -12.01 -8.15 39.42
N ARG A 98 -12.32 -8.09 38.11
CA ARG A 98 -13.35 -8.94 37.51
C ARG A 98 -12.95 -10.42 37.48
N TYR A 99 -11.69 -10.74 37.16
CA TYR A 99 -11.18 -12.12 37.24
C TYR A 99 -11.21 -12.64 38.68
N ARG A 100 -10.78 -11.83 39.64
CA ARG A 100 -10.87 -12.16 41.07
C ARG A 100 -12.31 -12.49 41.48
N ARG A 101 -13.29 -11.69 41.07
CA ARG A 101 -14.72 -11.99 41.29
C ARG A 101 -15.12 -13.33 40.67
N GLY A 102 -14.70 -13.60 39.43
CA GLY A 102 -14.99 -14.86 38.75
C GLY A 102 -14.46 -16.09 39.50
N HIS A 103 -13.23 -16.02 40.02
CA HIS A 103 -12.66 -17.07 40.86
C HIS A 103 -13.48 -17.27 42.15
N VAL A 104 -13.86 -16.19 42.83
CA VAL A 104 -14.70 -16.26 44.04
C VAL A 104 -16.05 -16.91 43.76
N LEU A 105 -16.73 -16.52 42.68
CA LEU A 105 -18.03 -17.12 42.31
C LEU A 105 -17.88 -18.60 41.96
N THR A 106 -16.81 -18.97 41.23
CA THR A 106 -16.51 -20.36 40.89
C THR A 106 -16.28 -21.21 42.13
N GLU A 107 -15.46 -20.72 43.08
CA GLU A 107 -15.22 -21.42 44.34
C GLU A 107 -16.46 -21.50 45.22
N ALA A 108 -17.29 -20.45 45.24
CA ALA A 108 -18.58 -20.47 45.95
C ALA A 108 -19.54 -21.52 45.37
N GLN A 109 -19.60 -21.66 44.04
CA GLN A 109 -20.37 -22.73 43.39
C GLN A 109 -19.86 -24.11 43.76
N ARG A 110 -18.53 -24.30 43.76
CA ARG A 110 -17.90 -25.57 44.16
C ARG A 110 -18.23 -25.91 45.62
N ALA A 111 -18.13 -24.94 46.51
CA ALA A 111 -18.45 -25.10 47.92
C ALA A 111 -19.93 -25.45 48.15
N GLN A 112 -20.87 -24.80 47.44
CA GLN A 112 -22.29 -25.16 47.55
C GLN A 112 -22.55 -26.60 47.12
N ARG A 113 -21.93 -27.05 46.03
CA ARG A 113 -22.05 -28.42 45.54
C ARG A 113 -21.48 -29.44 46.52
N SER A 114 -20.31 -29.17 47.12
CA SER A 114 -19.66 -30.14 48.02
C SER A 114 -20.44 -30.41 49.31
N ILE A 115 -21.22 -29.43 49.78
CA ILE A 115 -22.08 -29.57 50.97
C ILE A 115 -23.54 -29.89 50.65
N GLY A 116 -23.86 -30.21 49.38
CA GLY A 116 -25.21 -30.57 48.95
C GLY A 116 -26.22 -29.43 48.95
N LYS A 117 -25.77 -28.17 48.94
CA LYS A 117 -26.67 -27.01 48.80
C LYS A 117 -27.01 -26.75 47.33
N PRO A 118 -28.24 -26.28 47.02
CA PRO A 118 -28.59 -25.81 45.68
C PRO A 118 -27.63 -24.70 45.21
N ASN A 119 -27.30 -24.70 43.92
CA ASN A 119 -26.48 -23.63 43.33
C ASN A 119 -27.31 -22.34 43.22
N THR A 120 -26.97 -21.35 44.02
CA THR A 120 -27.62 -20.02 44.00
C THR A 120 -26.66 -18.91 43.57
N VAL A 121 -25.43 -19.25 43.21
CA VAL A 121 -24.41 -18.25 42.83
C VAL A 121 -24.69 -17.77 41.41
N PRO A 122 -24.81 -16.45 41.18
CA PRO A 122 -25.14 -15.90 39.87
C PRO A 122 -24.04 -16.15 38.84
N GLU A 123 -24.43 -16.32 37.57
CA GLU A 123 -23.50 -16.35 36.46
C GLU A 123 -22.82 -15.00 36.25
N GLN A 124 -21.56 -15.04 35.90
CA GLN A 124 -20.81 -13.84 35.58
C GLN A 124 -21.22 -13.33 34.19
N ARG A 125 -21.95 -12.21 34.17
CA ARG A 125 -22.27 -11.47 32.93
C ARG A 125 -21.30 -10.32 32.73
N TRP A 126 -20.96 -10.07 31.47
CA TRP A 126 -19.96 -9.09 31.07
C TRP A 126 -20.62 -8.11 30.11
N TYR A 127 -20.67 -6.84 30.49
CA TYR A 127 -21.02 -5.75 29.60
C TYR A 127 -19.80 -4.82 29.44
N ASP A 128 -19.66 -4.37 28.20
CA ASP A 128 -18.79 -3.30 27.65
C ASP A 128 -17.31 -3.60 27.36
N ALA A 129 -16.97 -3.35 26.08
CA ALA A 129 -15.65 -2.96 25.59
C ALA A 129 -15.71 -1.98 24.38
N GLU A 130 -16.79 -1.20 24.23
CA GLU A 130 -16.97 -0.31 23.06
C GLU A 130 -15.83 0.71 22.87
N ILE A 131 -15.19 1.15 23.96
CA ILE A 131 -14.07 2.11 23.90
C ILE A 131 -12.80 1.48 23.31
N LEU A 132 -12.55 0.20 23.56
CA LEU A 132 -11.40 -0.51 22.98
C LEU A 132 -11.64 -0.78 21.50
N ASP A 133 -12.88 -1.11 21.12
CA ASP A 133 -13.26 -1.25 19.71
C ASP A 133 -13.07 0.07 18.95
N ALA A 134 -13.39 1.21 19.56
CA ALA A 134 -13.18 2.53 18.95
C ALA A 134 -11.68 2.85 18.77
N ILE A 135 -10.84 2.55 19.76
CA ILE A 135 -9.38 2.72 19.67
C ILE A 135 -8.82 1.81 18.58
N GLN A 136 -9.23 0.54 18.52
CA GLN A 136 -8.79 -0.40 17.51
C GLN A 136 -9.14 0.10 16.10
N ARG A 137 -10.37 0.57 15.86
CA ARG A 137 -10.76 1.13 14.55
C ARG A 137 -9.90 2.32 14.13
N ALA A 138 -9.53 3.20 15.05
CA ALA A 138 -8.68 4.35 14.74
C ALA A 138 -7.25 3.91 14.37
N VAL A 139 -6.70 2.92 15.06
CA VAL A 139 -5.37 2.35 14.78
C VAL A 139 -5.35 1.64 13.44
N GLU A 140 -6.34 0.79 13.15
CA GLU A 140 -6.45 0.07 11.87
C GLU A 140 -6.51 1.03 10.67
N LYS A 141 -7.18 2.18 10.82
CA LYS A 141 -7.21 3.21 9.77
C LYS A 141 -5.81 3.75 9.48
N GLN A 142 -5.02 4.08 10.50
CA GLN A 142 -3.66 4.59 10.31
C GLN A 142 -2.71 3.51 9.80
N ALA A 143 -2.87 2.27 10.26
CA ALA A 143 -2.11 1.12 9.76
C ALA A 143 -2.37 0.88 8.27
N ALA A 144 -3.63 1.00 7.83
CA ALA A 144 -4.00 0.90 6.41
C ALA A 144 -3.34 1.99 5.55
N GLU A 145 -3.20 3.22 6.07
CA GLU A 145 -2.50 4.31 5.38
C GLU A 145 -1.00 3.99 5.18
N LEU A 146 -0.35 3.44 6.20
CA LEU A 146 1.04 2.97 6.11
C LEU A 146 1.20 1.80 5.14
N GLY A 147 0.30 0.82 5.17
CA GLY A 147 0.29 -0.30 4.22
C GLY A 147 0.10 0.17 2.77
N ALA A 148 -0.76 1.17 2.56
CA ALA A 148 -0.95 1.78 1.24
C ALA A 148 0.30 2.52 0.75
N GLN A 149 1.07 3.14 1.65
CA GLN A 149 2.35 3.74 1.30
C GLN A 149 3.36 2.66 0.86
N PHE A 150 3.50 1.58 1.61
CA PHE A 150 4.38 0.47 1.24
C PHE A 150 4.03 -0.14 -0.13
N ALA A 151 2.74 -0.30 -0.43
CA ALA A 151 2.30 -0.78 -1.74
C ALA A 151 2.71 0.16 -2.90
N LYS A 152 2.66 1.49 -2.67
CA LYS A 152 3.14 2.47 -3.65
C LYS A 152 4.66 2.37 -3.84
N GLU A 153 5.41 2.21 -2.76
CA GLU A 153 6.87 2.05 -2.81
C GLU A 153 7.27 0.79 -3.59
N LEU A 154 6.57 -0.33 -3.40
CA LEU A 154 6.78 -1.55 -4.20
C LEU A 154 6.51 -1.33 -5.69
N THR A 155 5.40 -0.65 -6.01
CA THR A 155 5.04 -0.34 -7.41
C THR A 155 6.09 0.58 -8.05
N GLN A 156 6.50 1.62 -7.32
CA GLN A 156 7.51 2.57 -7.79
C GLN A 156 8.86 1.88 -8.01
N ALA A 157 9.28 0.98 -7.10
CA ALA A 157 10.53 0.24 -7.25
C ALA A 157 10.55 -0.61 -8.55
N ARG A 158 9.41 -1.17 -8.94
CA ARG A 158 9.28 -1.85 -10.24
C ARG A 158 9.39 -0.86 -11.40
N GLU A 159 8.65 0.24 -11.35
CA GLU A 159 8.66 1.25 -12.42
C GLU A 159 10.04 1.89 -12.62
N ASP A 160 10.77 2.15 -11.54
CA ASP A 160 12.14 2.67 -11.57
C ASP A 160 13.10 1.67 -12.22
N HIS A 161 12.94 0.37 -11.91
CA HIS A 161 13.74 -0.69 -12.53
C HIS A 161 13.46 -0.80 -14.04
N VAL A 162 12.18 -0.78 -14.44
CA VAL A 162 11.76 -0.87 -15.83
C VAL A 162 12.16 0.38 -16.62
N SER A 163 12.13 1.56 -16.01
CA SER A 163 12.41 2.84 -16.68
C SER A 163 13.88 3.26 -16.66
N ARG A 164 14.77 2.50 -16.01
CA ARG A 164 16.19 2.79 -15.96
C ARG A 164 16.77 2.83 -17.38
N LYS A 165 17.39 3.95 -17.75
CA LYS A 165 18.17 4.08 -18.97
C LYS A 165 19.61 3.72 -18.63
N ASP A 166 20.16 2.76 -19.36
CA ASP A 166 21.60 2.48 -19.36
C ASP A 166 22.38 3.63 -19.99
#